data_AF-A0A8T4J8F4-F1
#
_entry.id   AF-A0A8T4J8F4-F1
#
_cell.length_a   1.000
_cell.length_b   1.000
_cell.length_c   1.000
_cell.angle_alpha   90.00
_cell.angle_beta   90.00
_cell.angle_gamma   90.00
#
_symmetry.space_group_name_H-M   'P 1'
#
loop_
_entity.id
_entity.type
_entity.pdbx_description
1 polymer ?
#
loop_
_entity_poly.entity_id
_entity_poly.type
_entity_poly.pdbx_seq_one_letter_code
_entity_poly.pdbx_strand_id
1 'polypeptide(L)'
;MFGFREMVEILVSSAVLTYIFSGFIRGRRSIWEDLKLSAAISVPSLVLHELAHKFTAMFFGYAATYHANIPGLIIGVVLKLIGFPFIFFVPAYVSIPSFPFNKWFFTAIALAGPVMNSLLIGLSYFLEKRVKKRNHLLIVLLTRKINWWLLILNLLPIPGTDGMNALKYIFS
;
A
#
# COMPACT_ATOMS: atom_id res chain seq x y z
N MET A 1 6.49 18.55 -4.47
CA MET A 1 7.80 18.11 -5.02
C MET A 1 8.32 17.00 -4.12
N PHE A 2 8.95 15.94 -4.65
CA PHE A 2 9.54 14.89 -3.81
C PHE A 2 10.87 15.35 -3.24
N GLY A 3 11.04 15.24 -1.93
CA GLY A 3 12.33 15.48 -1.28
C GLY A 3 13.26 14.28 -1.43
N PHE A 4 14.57 14.50 -1.38
CA PHE A 4 15.55 13.40 -1.40
C PHE A 4 15.30 12.38 -0.28
N ARG A 5 15.00 12.86 0.93
CA ARG A 5 14.64 12.01 2.07
C ARG A 5 13.43 11.11 1.77
N GLU A 6 12.42 11.66 1.10
CA GLU A 6 11.19 10.94 0.75
C GLU A 6 11.47 9.81 -0.24
N MET A 7 12.33 10.06 -1.23
CA MET A 7 12.78 9.01 -2.16
C MET A 7 13.50 7.88 -1.43
N VAL A 8 14.36 8.20 -0.46
CA VAL A 8 15.03 7.20 0.38
C VAL A 8 14.01 6.42 1.21
N GLU A 9 13.03 7.08 1.82
CA GLU A 9 11.99 6.42 2.62
C GLU A 9 11.12 5.48 1.76
N ILE A 10 10.76 5.88 0.54
CA ILE A 10 10.06 5.02 -0.43
C ILE A 10 10.92 3.79 -0.80
N LEU A 11 12.22 3.97 -1.02
CA LEU A 11 13.12 2.86 -1.34
C LEU A 11 13.25 1.88 -0.17
N VAL A 12 13.41 2.40 1.06
CA VAL A 12 13.52 1.60 2.28
C VAL A 12 12.24 0.80 2.53
N SER A 13 11.08 1.45 2.50
CA SER A 13 9.81 0.75 2.69
C SER A 13 9.58 -0.30 1.61
N SER A 14 9.89 0.03 0.34
CA SER A 14 9.77 -0.90 -0.80
C SER A 14 10.66 -2.14 -0.65
N ALA A 15 11.91 -1.97 -0.22
CA ALA A 15 12.84 -3.07 -0.01
C ALA A 15 12.37 -3.99 1.13
N VAL A 16 11.94 -3.40 2.24
CA VAL A 16 11.45 -4.17 3.40
C VAL A 16 10.14 -4.89 3.08
N LEU A 17 9.20 -4.24 2.40
CA LEU A 17 7.96 -4.88 1.94
C LEU A 17 8.21 -6.04 0.99
N THR A 18 9.11 -5.84 0.03
CA THR A 18 9.54 -6.91 -0.89
C THR A 18 10.00 -8.13 -0.11
N TYR A 19 10.82 -7.92 0.92
CA TYR A 19 11.23 -9.00 1.81
C TYR A 19 10.04 -9.59 2.57
N ILE A 20 9.18 -8.80 3.21
CA ILE A 20 8.04 -9.31 3.98
C ILE A 20 7.14 -10.19 3.10
N PHE A 21 6.71 -9.68 1.94
CA PHE A 21 5.78 -10.36 1.04
C PHE A 21 6.39 -11.54 0.26
N SER A 22 7.73 -11.63 0.12
CA SER A 22 8.35 -12.78 -0.52
C SER A 22 8.12 -14.08 0.26
N GLY A 23 7.93 -13.99 1.58
CA GLY A 23 7.53 -15.14 2.40
C GLY A 23 6.14 -15.67 2.08
N PHE A 24 5.21 -14.80 1.68
CA PHE A 24 3.81 -15.14 1.38
C PHE A 24 3.61 -15.68 -0.04
N ILE A 25 4.53 -15.34 -0.94
CA ILE A 25 4.49 -15.74 -2.35
C ILE A 25 5.36 -17.00 -2.60
N ARG A 26 6.04 -17.48 -1.56
CA ARG A 26 7.01 -18.58 -1.64
C ARG A 26 6.42 -19.81 -2.34
N GLY A 27 7.12 -20.28 -3.36
CA GLY A 27 6.76 -21.48 -4.12
C GLY A 27 7.94 -22.43 -4.31
N ARG A 28 7.82 -23.37 -5.26
CA ARG A 28 8.93 -24.25 -5.70
C ARG A 28 9.94 -23.52 -6.61
N ARG A 29 10.27 -22.27 -6.29
CA ARG A 29 11.10 -21.37 -7.10
C ARG A 29 12.32 -20.92 -6.31
N SER A 30 13.28 -20.29 -6.99
CA SER A 30 14.44 -19.71 -6.34
C SER A 30 14.04 -18.49 -5.50
N ILE A 31 14.75 -18.25 -4.40
CA ILE A 31 14.52 -17.09 -3.53
C ILE A 31 14.61 -15.76 -4.29
N TRP A 32 15.45 -15.68 -5.32
CA TRP A 32 15.59 -14.51 -6.18
C TRP A 32 14.35 -14.25 -7.03
N GLU A 33 13.67 -15.30 -7.48
CA GLU A 33 12.42 -15.16 -8.23
C GLU A 33 11.28 -14.74 -7.33
N ASP A 34 11.21 -15.28 -6.12
CA ASP A 34 10.21 -14.88 -5.12
C ASP A 34 10.38 -13.41 -4.71
N LEU A 35 11.63 -12.93 -4.57
CA LEU A 35 11.92 -11.51 -4.32
C LEU A 35 11.51 -10.62 -5.50
N LYS A 36 11.87 -10.98 -6.73
CA LYS A 36 11.49 -10.21 -7.93
C LYS A 36 9.97 -10.12 -8.08
N LEU A 37 9.28 -11.25 -7.87
CA LEU A 37 7.84 -11.32 -7.94
C LEU A 37 7.18 -10.49 -6.83
N SER A 38 7.68 -10.61 -5.60
CA SER A 38 7.24 -9.82 -4.47
C SER A 38 7.39 -8.32 -4.72
N ALA A 39 8.56 -7.88 -5.22
CA ALA A 39 8.80 -6.48 -5.56
C ALA A 39 7.82 -5.99 -6.64
N ALA A 40 7.64 -6.76 -7.71
CA ALA A 40 6.77 -6.41 -8.83
C ALA A 40 5.29 -6.24 -8.43
N ILE A 41 4.88 -6.80 -7.29
CA ILE A 41 3.49 -6.77 -6.84
C ILE A 41 3.31 -5.84 -5.64
N SER A 42 4.06 -6.06 -4.56
CA SER A 42 3.87 -5.35 -3.29
C SER A 42 4.26 -3.87 -3.38
N VAL A 43 5.34 -3.55 -4.11
CA VAL A 43 5.83 -2.17 -4.22
C VAL A 43 4.82 -1.29 -4.97
N PRO A 44 4.31 -1.65 -6.17
CA PRO A 44 3.28 -0.84 -6.81
C PRO A 44 2.01 -0.74 -5.98
N SER A 45 1.60 -1.85 -5.33
CA SER A 45 0.35 -1.86 -4.55
C SER A 45 0.37 -0.90 -3.37
N LEU A 46 1.49 -0.80 -2.63
CA LEU A 46 1.60 0.16 -1.53
C LEU A 46 2.02 1.56 -2.01
N VAL A 47 3.04 1.67 -2.86
CA VAL A 47 3.55 2.99 -3.24
C VAL A 47 2.46 3.78 -3.95
N LEU A 48 1.70 3.17 -4.86
CA LEU A 48 0.59 3.87 -5.52
C LEU A 48 -0.54 4.23 -4.54
N HIS A 49 -0.80 3.40 -3.53
CA HIS A 49 -1.75 3.68 -2.47
C HIS A 49 -1.37 4.96 -1.71
N GLU A 50 -0.14 5.03 -1.21
CA GLU A 50 0.35 6.20 -0.46
C GLU A 50 0.47 7.44 -1.36
N LEU A 51 0.91 7.24 -2.61
CA LEU A 51 0.96 8.34 -3.58
C LEU A 51 -0.44 8.85 -3.93
N ALA A 52 -1.48 8.03 -3.89
CA ALA A 52 -2.84 8.49 -4.09
C ALA A 52 -3.25 9.48 -2.97
N HIS A 53 -2.99 9.17 -1.70
CA HIS A 53 -3.21 10.13 -0.60
C HIS A 53 -2.44 11.43 -0.84
N LYS A 54 -1.15 11.31 -1.16
CA LYS A 54 -0.28 12.47 -1.39
C LYS A 54 -0.77 13.35 -2.54
N PHE A 55 -1.05 12.77 -3.70
CA PHE A 55 -1.45 13.53 -4.88
C PHE A 55 -2.85 14.12 -4.73
N THR A 56 -3.79 13.42 -4.09
CA THR A 56 -5.10 13.97 -3.75
C THR A 56 -4.98 15.15 -2.79
N ALA A 57 -4.09 15.06 -1.79
CA ALA A 57 -3.83 16.18 -0.87
C ALA A 57 -3.22 17.38 -1.59
N MET A 58 -2.21 17.15 -2.43
CA MET A 58 -1.59 18.20 -3.25
C MET A 58 -2.58 18.84 -4.22
N PHE A 59 -3.49 18.06 -4.81
CA PHE A 59 -4.54 18.57 -5.67
C PHE A 59 -5.47 19.56 -4.94
N PHE A 60 -5.79 19.28 -3.67
CA PHE A 60 -6.55 20.21 -2.82
C PHE A 60 -5.71 21.36 -2.23
N GLY A 61 -4.44 21.49 -2.61
CA GLY A 61 -3.57 22.58 -2.17
C GLY A 61 -2.84 22.32 -0.85
N TYR A 62 -2.87 21.09 -0.32
CA TYR A 62 -2.12 20.74 0.89
C TYR A 62 -0.69 20.30 0.56
N ALA A 63 0.25 20.68 1.43
CA ALA A 63 1.53 20.00 1.48
C ALA A 63 1.33 18.57 1.98
N ALA A 64 2.03 17.62 1.36
CA ALA A 64 1.93 16.21 1.73
C ALA A 64 3.29 15.54 1.58
N THR A 65 3.71 14.78 2.60
CA THR A 65 5.03 14.12 2.64
C THR A 65 4.88 12.65 3.01
N TYR A 66 5.38 11.76 2.17
CA TYR A 66 5.46 10.34 2.44
C TYR A 66 6.50 10.06 3.53
N HIS A 67 6.16 9.12 4.41
CA HIS A 67 7.05 8.61 5.44
C HIS A 67 7.02 7.09 5.50
N ALA A 68 8.21 6.47 5.58
CA ALA A 68 8.32 5.09 5.96
C ALA A 68 8.04 4.94 7.47
N ASN A 69 7.12 4.06 7.84
CA ASN A 69 6.83 3.77 9.24
C ASN A 69 7.79 2.69 9.75
N ILE A 70 8.98 3.10 10.20
CA ILE A 70 10.03 2.16 10.65
C ILE A 70 9.53 1.19 11.74
N PRO A 71 8.80 1.62 12.80
CA PRO A 71 8.20 0.69 13.76
C PRO A 71 7.28 -0.36 13.09
N GLY A 72 6.41 0.07 12.19
CA GLY A 72 5.53 -0.85 11.45
C GLY A 72 6.30 -1.84 10.58
N LEU A 73 7.32 -1.37 9.87
CA LEU A 73 8.19 -2.22 9.06
C LEU A 73 8.94 -3.26 9.90
N ILE A 74 9.44 -2.89 11.08
CA ILE A 74 10.07 -3.82 12.03
C ILE A 74 9.07 -4.89 12.48
N ILE A 75 7.85 -4.50 12.85
CA ILE A 75 6.78 -5.44 13.21
C ILE A 75 6.52 -6.42 12.06
N GLY A 76 6.40 -5.92 10.83
CA GLY A 76 6.19 -6.76 9.65
C GLY A 76 7.32 -7.78 9.42
N VAL A 77 8.57 -7.39 9.64
CA VAL A 77 9.73 -8.30 9.57
C VAL A 77 9.66 -9.37 10.67
N VAL A 78 9.39 -8.98 11.92
CA VAL A 78 9.27 -9.92 13.04
C VAL A 78 8.15 -10.94 12.80
N LEU A 79 6.97 -10.47 12.36
CA LEU A 79 5.83 -11.35 12.05
C LEU A 79 6.17 -12.36 10.95
N LYS A 80 6.91 -11.95 9.92
CA LYS A 80 7.43 -12.88 8.90
C LYS A 80 8.38 -13.91 9.52
N LEU A 81 9.33 -13.49 10.35
CA LEU A 81 10.36 -14.39 10.92
C LEU A 81 9.75 -15.47 11.81
N ILE A 82 8.72 -15.15 12.57
CA ILE A 82 8.01 -16.12 13.42
C ILE A 82 6.98 -16.97 12.64
N GLY A 83 6.84 -16.76 11.32
CA GLY A 83 5.90 -17.50 10.48
C GLY A 83 4.43 -17.20 10.76
N PHE A 84 4.10 -16.00 11.25
CA PHE A 84 2.73 -15.66 11.62
C PHE A 84 1.84 -15.58 10.35
N PRO A 85 0.65 -16.21 10.35
CA PRO A 85 -0.15 -16.39 9.13
C PRO A 85 -0.83 -15.11 8.65
N PHE A 86 -0.94 -14.08 9.49
CA PHE A 86 -1.66 -12.85 9.21
C PHE A 86 -0.79 -11.62 9.50
N ILE A 87 -0.42 -10.86 8.48
CA ILE A 87 0.39 -9.65 8.69
C ILE A 87 -0.48 -8.40 8.56
N PHE A 88 -0.67 -7.72 9.69
CA PHE A 88 -1.25 -6.39 9.77
C PHE A 88 -0.27 -5.44 10.46
N PHE A 89 0.15 -4.44 9.71
CA PHE A 89 1.00 -3.35 10.16
C PHE A 89 0.84 -2.19 9.17
N VAL A 90 1.21 -0.99 9.59
CA VAL A 90 1.22 0.19 8.73
C VAL A 90 2.65 0.38 8.23
N PRO A 91 2.97 0.11 6.95
CA PRO A 91 4.33 0.19 6.41
C PRO A 91 4.83 1.63 6.16
N ALA A 92 3.89 2.52 5.86
CA ALA A 92 4.15 3.90 5.49
C ALA A 92 2.90 4.74 5.77
N TYR A 93 3.05 6.05 5.72
CA TYR A 93 1.94 6.99 5.81
C TYR A 93 2.30 8.31 5.12
N VAL A 94 1.30 9.10 4.77
CA VAL A 94 1.47 10.47 4.28
C VAL A 94 1.10 11.48 5.36
N SER A 95 2.04 12.35 5.71
CA SER A 95 1.80 13.46 6.63
C SER A 95 1.21 14.66 5.89
N ILE A 96 0.15 15.24 6.44
CA ILE A 96 -0.59 16.35 5.85
C ILE A 96 -0.90 17.35 6.96
N PRO A 97 -0.59 18.65 6.81
CA PRO A 97 -0.94 19.68 7.78
C PRO A 97 -2.44 19.73 8.00
N SER A 98 -2.89 19.78 9.26
CA SER A 98 -4.32 19.79 9.59
C SER A 98 -5.02 21.12 9.29
N PHE A 99 -4.29 22.18 8.97
CA PHE A 99 -4.83 23.51 8.67
C PHE A 99 -4.44 23.97 7.25
N PRO A 100 -5.36 24.57 6.47
CA PRO A 100 -6.77 24.80 6.79
C PRO A 100 -7.60 23.50 6.75
N PHE A 101 -8.41 23.23 7.77
CA PHE A 101 -9.18 21.99 7.84
C PHE A 101 -10.43 22.06 6.94
N ASN A 102 -10.61 21.05 6.08
CA ASN A 102 -11.83 20.85 5.32
C ASN A 102 -12.21 19.36 5.36
N LYS A 103 -13.31 19.03 6.04
CA LYS A 103 -13.70 17.64 6.26
C LYS A 103 -13.90 16.83 4.98
N TRP A 104 -14.41 17.43 3.91
CA TRP A 104 -14.64 16.74 2.65
C TRP A 104 -13.33 16.44 1.93
N PHE A 105 -12.38 17.36 1.94
CA PHE A 105 -11.06 17.14 1.37
C PHE A 105 -10.29 16.08 2.15
N PHE A 106 -10.28 16.14 3.49
CA PHE A 106 -9.63 15.14 4.32
C PHE A 106 -10.28 13.75 4.21
N THR A 107 -11.60 13.67 4.04
CA THR A 107 -12.29 12.40 3.75
C THR A 107 -11.87 11.86 2.38
N ALA A 108 -11.85 12.69 1.34
CA ALA A 108 -11.43 12.28 0.00
C ALA A 108 -9.96 11.85 -0.03
N ILE A 109 -9.08 12.56 0.70
CA ILE A 109 -7.69 12.17 0.91
C ILE A 109 -7.63 10.81 1.58
N ALA A 110 -8.33 10.60 2.71
CA ALA A 110 -8.31 9.32 3.42
C ALA A 110 -8.80 8.16 2.54
N LEU A 111 -9.80 8.37 1.67
CA LEU A 111 -10.28 7.32 0.78
C LEU A 111 -9.44 7.12 -0.49
N ALA A 112 -8.48 8.01 -0.79
CA ALA A 112 -7.71 7.97 -2.03
C ALA A 112 -6.88 6.69 -2.20
N GLY A 113 -6.19 6.24 -1.14
CA GLY A 113 -5.46 4.99 -1.13
C GLY A 113 -6.35 3.77 -1.38
N PRO A 114 -7.43 3.55 -0.60
CA PRO A 114 -8.41 2.49 -0.84
C PRO A 114 -9.00 2.52 -2.27
N VAL A 115 -9.29 3.70 -2.80
CA VAL A 115 -9.74 3.86 -4.19
C VAL A 115 -8.67 3.40 -5.17
N MET A 116 -7.40 3.77 -4.97
CA MET A 116 -6.30 3.33 -5.84
C MET A 116 -6.13 1.81 -5.84
N ASN A 117 -6.24 1.15 -4.68
CA ASN A 117 -6.18 -0.31 -4.60
C ASN A 117 -7.38 -0.96 -5.30
N SER A 118 -8.56 -0.36 -5.19
CA SER A 118 -9.75 -0.78 -5.92
C SER A 118 -9.56 -0.69 -7.44
N LEU A 119 -8.92 0.37 -7.93
CA LEU A 119 -8.56 0.51 -9.35
C LEU A 119 -7.58 -0.57 -9.80
N LEU A 120 -6.56 -0.89 -8.99
CA LEU A 120 -5.61 -1.96 -9.30
C LEU A 120 -6.27 -3.36 -9.33
N ILE A 121 -7.28 -3.59 -8.46
CA ILE A 121 -8.12 -4.79 -8.50
C ILE A 121 -8.90 -4.85 -9.82
N GLY A 122 -9.60 -3.77 -10.18
CA GLY A 122 -10.36 -3.69 -11.43
C GLY A 122 -9.50 -3.90 -12.67
N LEU A 123 -8.32 -3.26 -12.71
CA LEU A 123 -7.34 -3.45 -13.78
C LEU A 123 -6.87 -4.92 -13.85
N SER A 124 -6.65 -5.57 -12.70
CA SER A 124 -6.24 -6.96 -12.66
C SER A 124 -7.31 -7.90 -13.24
N TYR A 125 -8.60 -7.69 -12.92
CA TYR A 125 -9.71 -8.43 -13.54
C TYR A 125 -9.77 -8.23 -15.07
N PHE A 126 -9.53 -7.01 -15.54
CA PHE A 126 -9.50 -6.72 -16.97
C PHE A 126 -8.33 -7.41 -17.68
N LEU A 127 -7.14 -7.40 -17.07
CA LEU A 127 -5.92 -8.01 -17.63
C LEU A 127 -5.95 -9.54 -17.61
N GLU A 128 -6.59 -10.15 -16.61
CA GLU A 128 -6.71 -11.61 -16.48
C GLU A 128 -7.24 -12.26 -17.77
N LYS A 129 -8.22 -11.63 -18.43
CA LYS A 129 -8.82 -12.11 -19.68
C LYS A 129 -7.91 -11.98 -20.91
N ARG A 130 -6.86 -11.14 -20.85
CA ARG A 130 -5.98 -10.82 -21.99
C ARG A 130 -4.60 -11.48 -21.88
N VAL A 131 -4.19 -11.89 -20.68
CA VAL A 131 -2.87 -12.45 -20.42
C VAL A 131 -2.88 -13.97 -20.64
N LYS A 132 -2.19 -14.43 -21.68
CA LYS A 132 -2.07 -15.87 -22.02
C LYS A 132 -0.87 -16.56 -21.38
N LYS A 133 0.19 -15.82 -21.03
CA LYS A 133 1.41 -16.39 -20.43
C LYS A 133 1.19 -16.68 -18.95
N ARG A 134 1.44 -17.93 -18.52
CA ARG A 134 1.24 -18.40 -17.13
C ARG A 134 1.94 -17.52 -16.09
N ASN A 135 3.19 -17.11 -16.33
CA ASN A 135 3.95 -16.28 -15.38
C ASN A 135 3.34 -14.88 -15.21
N HIS A 136 2.87 -14.27 -16.31
CA HIS A 136 2.21 -12.97 -16.24
C HIS A 136 0.84 -13.07 -15.60
N LEU A 137 0.10 -14.15 -15.87
CA LEU A 137 -1.18 -14.41 -15.21
C LEU A 137 -0.99 -14.53 -13.70
N LEU A 138 0.06 -15.21 -13.25
CA LEU A 138 0.40 -15.30 -11.84
C LEU A 138 0.63 -13.93 -11.20
N ILE A 139 1.35 -13.02 -11.88
CA ILE A 139 1.53 -11.63 -11.41
C ILE A 139 0.17 -10.95 -11.26
N VAL A 140 -0.68 -11.00 -12.30
CA VAL A 140 -2.03 -10.38 -12.27
C VAL A 140 -2.88 -10.90 -11.11
N LEU A 141 -2.89 -12.23 -10.90
CA LEU A 141 -3.66 -12.86 -9.83
C LEU A 141 -3.16 -12.46 -8.43
N LEU A 142 -1.83 -12.42 -8.24
CA LEU A 142 -1.25 -12.02 -6.96
C LEU A 142 -1.39 -10.52 -6.70
N THR A 143 -1.28 -9.67 -7.73
CA THR A 143 -1.59 -8.23 -7.63
C THR A 143 -3.01 -8.02 -7.16
N ARG A 144 -3.98 -8.72 -7.75
CA ARG A 144 -5.37 -8.69 -7.27
C ARG A 144 -5.48 -9.10 -5.81
N LYS A 145 -4.84 -10.22 -5.43
CA LYS A 145 -4.90 -10.73 -4.04
C LYS A 145 -4.32 -9.74 -3.03
N ILE A 146 -3.16 -9.15 -3.32
CA ILE A 146 -2.50 -8.18 -2.43
C ILE A 146 -3.31 -6.87 -2.35
N ASN A 147 -3.86 -6.38 -3.46
CA ASN A 147 -4.66 -5.16 -3.41
C ASN A 147 -5.99 -5.37 -2.68
N TRP A 148 -6.63 -6.54 -2.79
CA TRP A 148 -7.79 -6.89 -1.98
C TRP A 148 -7.46 -6.91 -0.49
N TRP A 149 -6.33 -7.51 -0.13
CA TRP A 149 -5.86 -7.55 1.24
C TRP A 149 -5.68 -6.14 1.81
N LEU A 150 -4.92 -5.29 1.11
CA LEU A 150 -4.68 -3.90 1.50
C LEU A 150 -5.98 -3.09 1.57
N LEU A 151 -6.89 -3.27 0.61
CA LEU A 151 -8.18 -2.58 0.58
C LEU A 151 -9.01 -2.92 1.82
N ILE A 152 -9.15 -4.21 2.14
CA ILE A 152 -9.92 -4.66 3.30
C ILE A 152 -9.31 -4.07 4.57
N LEU A 153 -8.00 -4.22 4.77
CA LEU A 153 -7.33 -3.76 5.98
C LEU A 153 -7.44 -2.24 6.16
N ASN A 154 -7.27 -1.46 5.10
CA ASN A 154 -7.34 -0.01 5.19
C ASN A 154 -8.76 0.53 5.30
N LEU A 155 -9.80 -0.24 4.96
CA LEU A 155 -11.19 0.17 5.18
C LEU A 155 -11.75 -0.21 6.57
N LEU A 156 -11.03 -1.05 7.34
CA LEU A 156 -11.46 -1.39 8.70
C LEU A 156 -11.49 -0.12 9.59
N PRO A 157 -12.48 0.04 10.48
CA PRO A 157 -12.53 1.15 11.42
C PRO A 157 -11.59 0.91 12.62
N ILE A 158 -10.28 0.80 12.36
CA ILE A 158 -9.24 0.53 13.36
C ILE A 158 -8.28 1.73 13.40
N PRO A 159 -7.79 2.16 14.57
CA PRO A 159 -6.80 3.25 14.64
C PRO A 159 -5.60 3.01 13.73
N GLY A 160 -5.25 4.01 12.91
CA GLY A 160 -4.13 3.95 11.96
C GLY A 160 -4.51 3.51 10.54
N THR A 161 -5.77 3.14 10.28
CA THR A 161 -6.26 2.85 8.92
C THR A 161 -6.95 4.05 8.29
N ASP A 162 -7.07 4.02 6.96
CA ASP A 162 -7.77 5.03 6.18
C ASP A 162 -9.25 5.13 6.48
N GLY A 163 -9.91 3.99 6.69
CA GLY A 163 -11.34 3.89 6.99
C GLY A 163 -11.69 4.58 8.30
N MET A 164 -10.85 4.40 9.33
CA MET A 164 -11.00 5.13 10.60
C MET A 164 -10.83 6.65 10.40
N ASN A 165 -9.81 7.07 9.62
CA ASN A 165 -9.60 8.48 9.32
C ASN A 165 -10.78 9.08 8.55
N ALA A 166 -11.29 8.39 7.52
CA ALA A 166 -12.44 8.83 6.74
C ALA A 166 -13.68 9.01 7.62
N LEU A 167 -14.00 8.02 8.46
CA LEU A 167 -15.13 8.13 9.41
C LEU A 167 -14.94 9.31 10.36
N LYS A 168 -13.74 9.47 10.94
CA LYS A 168 -13.43 10.58 11.83
C LYS A 168 -13.71 11.94 11.18
N TYR A 169 -13.31 12.13 9.93
CA TYR A 169 -13.54 13.40 9.23
C TYR A 169 -15.01 13.60 8.80
N ILE A 170 -15.71 12.53 8.42
CA ILE A 170 -17.14 12.62 8.09
C ILE A 170 -17.97 13.11 9.29
N PHE A 171 -17.63 12.62 10.49
CA PHE A 171 -18.36 12.92 11.73
C PHE A 171 -17.77 14.08 12.55
N SER A 172 -16.73 14.77 12.07
CA SER A 172 -16.18 15.99 12.69
C SER A 172 -16.90 17.27 12.30
#